data_AF-A0A7K4BK88-F1
#
_entry.id   AF-A0A7K4BK88-F1
#
_cell.length_a   1.000
_cell.length_b   1.000
_cell.length_c   1.000
_cell.angle_alpha   90.00
_cell.angle_beta   90.00
_cell.angle_gamma   90.00
#
_symmetry.space_group_name_H-M   'P 1'
#
loop_
_entity.id
_entity.type
_entity.pdbx_description
1 polymer ?
#
loop_
_entity_poly.entity_id
_entity_poly.type
_entity_poly.pdbx_seq_one_letter_code
_entity_poly.pdbx_strand_id
1 'polypeptide(L)'
;MPVPDLFFAMMKEEWRIHSTVFGGLWFALFPVMITVFAFLGSLALPIFSDAVPYTVAALLAQIFFLLAGAMVGSFGLMGREFMNRRFGQASLIAYASRSLPISERRIFATFLVKDTIYYILLYVLPFTVGFAAATPFIAIDPGYVLLAFVSLTLAFLLGLSAVCFLSTLYAHSVRLLAVTLVVLAFAAFHIGAGIFPPHSFFLDPGPEPLGLSLLFILIPAAISVLFVTVDYPDQVKRFKNSFDSLAERLSPLGSEHFIAKDALDLLRSEGGAGKV
;
A
#
# COMPACT_ATOMS: atom_id res chain seq x y z
N MET A 1 -20.69 -21.40 1.49
CA MET A 1 -19.32 -21.95 1.53
C MET A 1 -18.74 -21.61 2.89
N PRO A 2 -18.09 -22.54 3.61
CA PRO A 2 -17.51 -22.21 4.89
C PRO A 2 -16.37 -21.20 4.68
N VAL A 3 -16.32 -20.25 5.59
CA VAL A 3 -15.46 -19.05 5.61
C VAL A 3 -13.93 -19.30 5.48
N PRO A 4 -13.34 -20.45 5.86
CA PRO A 4 -11.89 -20.66 5.71
C PRO A 4 -11.37 -20.52 4.27
N ASP A 5 -12.23 -20.66 3.25
CA ASP A 5 -11.83 -20.58 1.84
C ASP A 5 -11.50 -19.16 1.35
N LEU A 6 -12.02 -18.08 1.99
CA LEU A 6 -11.86 -16.73 1.46
C LEU A 6 -10.39 -16.26 1.48
N PHE A 7 -9.72 -16.45 2.62
CA PHE A 7 -8.32 -16.06 2.80
C PHE A 7 -7.42 -16.79 1.79
N PHE A 8 -7.51 -18.11 1.72
CA PHE A 8 -6.70 -18.92 0.82
C PHE A 8 -7.01 -18.63 -0.65
N ALA A 9 -8.28 -18.40 -0.98
CA ALA A 9 -8.66 -18.05 -2.33
C ALA A 9 -8.12 -16.66 -2.73
N MET A 10 -8.16 -15.67 -1.82
CA MET A 10 -7.54 -14.36 -2.04
C MET A 10 -6.02 -14.45 -2.18
N MET A 11 -5.35 -15.27 -1.37
CA MET A 11 -3.91 -15.54 -1.49
C MET A 11 -3.55 -16.15 -2.85
N LYS A 12 -4.33 -17.14 -3.29
CA LYS A 12 -4.13 -17.81 -4.58
C LYS A 12 -4.38 -16.87 -5.76
N GLU A 13 -5.39 -16.01 -5.63
CA GLU A 13 -5.72 -15.01 -6.65
C GLU A 13 -4.62 -13.95 -6.76
N GLU A 14 -4.08 -13.48 -5.63
CA GLU A 14 -2.94 -12.55 -5.62
C GLU A 14 -1.73 -13.13 -6.34
N TRP A 15 -1.39 -14.39 -6.02
CA TRP A 15 -0.32 -15.12 -6.68
C TRP A 15 -0.58 -15.24 -8.19
N ARG A 16 -1.81 -15.56 -8.58
CA ARG A 16 -2.20 -15.67 -9.99
C ARG A 16 -2.03 -14.32 -10.71
N ILE A 17 -2.47 -13.21 -10.11
CA ILE A 17 -2.33 -11.87 -10.68
C ILE A 17 -0.85 -11.53 -10.89
N HIS A 18 -0.01 -11.64 -9.86
CA HIS A 18 1.40 -11.31 -9.99
C HIS A 18 2.14 -12.24 -10.95
N SER A 19 1.85 -13.54 -10.92
CA SER A 19 2.46 -14.50 -11.85
C SER A 19 2.05 -14.25 -13.30
N THR A 20 0.85 -13.73 -13.57
CA THR A 20 0.45 -13.32 -14.93
C THR A 20 1.14 -12.04 -15.40
N VAL A 21 1.42 -11.10 -14.50
CA VAL A 21 2.06 -9.82 -14.84
C VAL A 21 3.57 -9.95 -14.97
N PHE A 22 4.23 -10.61 -14.01
CA PHE A 22 5.69 -10.71 -13.92
C PHE A 22 6.26 -12.04 -14.45
N GLY A 23 5.40 -13.03 -14.68
CA GLY A 23 5.80 -14.41 -14.94
C GLY A 23 5.96 -15.20 -13.63
N GLY A 24 5.43 -16.43 -13.58
CA GLY A 24 5.40 -17.24 -12.36
C GLY A 24 6.77 -17.52 -11.75
N LEU A 25 7.80 -17.74 -12.58
CA LEU A 25 9.16 -17.99 -12.11
C LEU A 25 9.80 -16.73 -11.49
N TRP A 26 9.74 -15.59 -12.19
CA TRP A 26 10.32 -14.33 -11.71
C TRP A 26 9.66 -13.86 -10.42
N PHE A 27 8.35 -14.04 -10.30
CA PHE A 27 7.63 -13.73 -9.07
C PHE A 27 8.04 -14.65 -7.92
N ALA A 28 8.21 -15.96 -8.16
CA ALA A 28 8.66 -16.89 -7.13
C ALA A 28 10.11 -16.64 -6.68
N LEU A 29 10.97 -16.12 -7.56
CA LEU A 29 12.36 -15.76 -7.25
C LEU A 29 12.50 -14.38 -6.58
N PHE A 30 11.44 -13.59 -6.53
CA PHE A 30 11.49 -12.23 -5.99
C PHE A 30 11.95 -12.17 -4.51
N PRO A 31 11.45 -13.03 -3.59
CA PRO A 31 11.99 -13.10 -2.22
C PRO A 31 13.48 -13.43 -2.18
N VAL A 32 13.94 -14.34 -3.03
CA VAL A 32 15.36 -14.72 -3.12
C VAL A 32 16.21 -13.52 -3.54
N MET A 33 15.73 -12.77 -4.53
CA MET A 33 16.37 -11.54 -4.97
C MET A 33 16.47 -10.51 -3.83
N ILE A 34 15.40 -10.31 -3.05
CA ILE A 34 15.43 -9.44 -1.86
C ILE A 34 16.47 -9.93 -0.86
N THR A 35 16.51 -11.22 -0.55
CA THR A 35 17.50 -11.79 0.37
C THR A 35 18.93 -11.53 -0.11
N VAL A 36 19.21 -11.73 -1.40
CA VAL A 36 20.56 -11.50 -1.96
C VAL A 36 20.93 -10.02 -1.88
N PHE A 37 20.03 -9.10 -2.28
CA PHE A 37 20.33 -7.67 -2.21
C PHE A 37 20.43 -7.17 -0.76
N ALA A 38 19.59 -7.64 0.14
CA ALA A 38 19.68 -7.31 1.56
C ALA A 38 20.99 -7.82 2.16
N PHE A 39 21.42 -9.04 1.80
CA PHE A 39 22.71 -9.59 2.21
C PHE A 39 23.88 -8.75 1.72
N LEU A 40 23.97 -8.48 0.41
CA LEU A 40 25.04 -7.68 -0.19
C LEU A 40 25.05 -6.23 0.34
N GLY A 41 23.88 -5.62 0.47
CA GLY A 41 23.74 -4.28 1.05
C GLY A 41 24.17 -4.23 2.51
N SER A 42 23.85 -5.28 3.28
CA SER A 42 24.28 -5.39 4.67
C SER A 42 25.79 -5.52 4.78
N LEU A 43 26.43 -6.34 3.94
CA LEU A 43 27.89 -6.48 3.90
C LEU A 43 28.61 -5.16 3.61
N ALA A 44 27.97 -4.26 2.88
CA ALA A 44 28.51 -2.95 2.57
C ALA A 44 28.35 -1.94 3.72
N LEU A 45 27.54 -2.21 4.75
CA LEU A 45 27.28 -1.26 5.85
C LEU A 45 28.57 -0.75 6.54
N PRO A 46 29.57 -1.59 6.86
CA PRO A 46 30.81 -1.13 7.49
C PRO A 46 31.65 -0.22 6.60
N ILE A 47 31.53 -0.37 5.28
CA ILE A 47 32.29 0.44 4.32
C ILE A 47 31.79 1.89 4.36
N PHE A 48 30.51 2.09 4.66
CA PHE A 48 29.88 3.41 4.69
C PHE A 48 29.64 3.94 6.10
N SER A 49 30.12 3.28 7.16
CA SER A 49 29.81 3.66 8.54
C SER A 49 30.27 5.08 8.90
N ASP A 50 31.33 5.57 8.26
CA ASP A 50 31.87 6.92 8.47
C ASP A 50 30.98 8.01 7.86
N ALA A 51 30.27 7.69 6.76
CA ALA A 51 29.39 8.61 6.07
C ALA A 51 27.93 8.51 6.55
N VAL A 52 27.48 7.29 6.85
CA VAL A 52 26.11 6.97 7.26
C VAL A 52 26.16 6.13 8.53
N PRO A 53 25.87 6.73 9.70
CA PRO A 53 25.76 5.98 10.94
C PRO A 53 24.70 4.88 10.84
N TYR A 54 24.91 3.75 11.53
CA TYR A 54 23.97 2.62 11.49
C TYR A 54 22.54 2.99 11.91
N THR A 55 22.39 3.96 12.82
CA THR A 55 21.08 4.49 13.23
C THR A 55 20.35 5.16 12.06
N VAL A 56 21.06 5.92 11.22
CA VAL A 56 20.52 6.54 10.02
C VAL A 56 20.19 5.48 8.96
N ALA A 57 21.07 4.49 8.78
CA ALA A 57 20.79 3.37 7.86
C ALA A 57 19.53 2.59 8.27
N ALA A 58 19.35 2.32 9.57
CA ALA A 58 18.15 1.68 10.10
C ALA A 58 16.90 2.55 9.91
N LEU A 59 17.00 3.86 10.13
CA LEU A 59 15.91 4.80 9.86
C LEU A 59 15.51 4.78 8.37
N LEU A 60 16.48 4.81 7.46
CA LEU A 60 16.22 4.76 6.01
C LEU A 60 15.55 3.43 5.62
N ALA A 61 15.99 2.30 6.17
CA ALA A 61 15.34 1.01 5.95
C ALA A 61 13.88 1.03 6.43
N GLN A 62 13.62 1.58 7.61
CA GLN A 62 12.26 1.66 8.15
C GLN A 62 11.38 2.64 7.36
N ILE A 63 11.91 3.77 6.88
CA ILE A 63 11.19 4.69 5.96
C ILE A 63 10.87 3.97 4.64
N PHE A 64 11.81 3.18 4.10
CA PHE A 64 11.58 2.38 2.91
C PHE A 64 10.44 1.38 3.12
N PHE A 65 10.42 0.66 4.24
CA PHE A 65 9.34 -0.28 4.54
C PHE A 65 8.00 0.40 4.87
N LEU A 66 8.03 1.59 5.49
CA LEU A 66 6.85 2.45 5.64
C LEU A 66 6.25 2.81 4.28
N LEU A 67 7.08 3.26 3.34
CA LEU A 67 6.65 3.56 1.97
C LEU A 67 6.17 2.30 1.24
N ALA A 68 6.84 1.16 1.40
CA ALA A 68 6.41 -0.11 0.83
C ALA A 68 5.02 -0.51 1.36
N GLY A 69 4.79 -0.36 2.67
CA GLY A 69 3.47 -0.57 3.29
C GLY A 69 2.42 0.37 2.73
N ALA A 70 2.75 1.65 2.56
CA ALA A 70 1.87 2.63 1.94
C ALA A 70 1.51 2.27 0.48
N MET A 71 2.49 1.80 -0.30
CA MET A 71 2.28 1.32 -1.67
C MET A 71 1.38 0.07 -1.72
N VAL A 72 1.55 -0.87 -0.79
CA VAL A 72 0.67 -2.03 -0.68
C VAL A 72 -0.75 -1.59 -0.30
N GLY A 73 -0.89 -0.71 0.70
CA GLY A 73 -2.18 -0.16 1.10
C GLY A 73 -2.90 0.60 -0.02
N SER A 74 -2.16 1.25 -0.92
CA SER A 74 -2.73 1.95 -2.07
C SER A 74 -3.23 1.00 -3.17
N PHE A 75 -2.73 -0.23 -3.26
CA PHE A 75 -3.36 -1.25 -4.11
C PHE A 75 -4.75 -1.63 -3.61
N GLY A 76 -5.00 -1.58 -2.29
CA GLY A 76 -6.34 -1.70 -1.71
C GLY A 76 -7.29 -0.58 -2.19
N LEU A 77 -6.78 0.64 -2.37
CA LEU A 77 -7.49 1.77 -2.98
C LEU A 77 -7.74 1.60 -4.48
N MET A 78 -6.66 1.35 -5.23
CA MET A 78 -6.68 1.17 -6.67
C MET A 78 -7.50 -0.06 -7.07
N GLY A 79 -7.66 -1.04 -6.19
CA GLY A 79 -8.66 -2.09 -6.33
C GLY A 79 -10.03 -1.51 -6.69
N ARG A 80 -10.50 -0.44 -6.02
CA ARG A 80 -11.79 0.22 -6.33
C ARG A 80 -11.83 0.78 -7.75
N GLU A 81 -10.77 1.44 -8.21
CA GLU A 81 -10.73 2.14 -9.52
C GLU A 81 -10.36 1.24 -10.71
N PHE A 82 -9.40 0.33 -10.55
CA PHE A 82 -9.04 -0.66 -11.57
C PHE A 82 -10.15 -1.70 -11.77
N MET A 83 -10.86 -2.08 -10.70
CA MET A 83 -12.07 -2.92 -10.80
C MET A 83 -13.20 -2.23 -11.56
N ASN A 84 -13.30 -0.90 -11.49
CA ASN A 84 -14.37 -0.16 -12.18
C ASN A 84 -14.01 0.13 -13.65
N ARG A 85 -12.71 0.21 -14.00
CA ARG A 85 -12.26 0.66 -15.33
C ARG A 85 -11.74 -0.41 -16.28
N ARG A 86 -10.93 -1.36 -15.82
CA ARG A 86 -10.20 -2.26 -16.76
C ARG A 86 -10.96 -3.55 -17.05
N PHE A 87 -11.83 -3.94 -16.14
CA PHE A 87 -12.47 -5.24 -16.18
C PHE A 87 -13.93 -5.12 -15.80
N GLY A 88 -14.76 -4.74 -16.78
CA GLY A 88 -16.22 -4.78 -16.64
C GLY A 88 -16.76 -6.13 -16.14
N GLN A 89 -15.95 -7.21 -16.10
CA GLN A 89 -16.30 -8.52 -15.56
C GLN A 89 -15.11 -9.37 -15.01
N ALA A 90 -13.90 -8.85 -14.74
CA ALA A 90 -12.86 -9.63 -14.05
C ALA A 90 -12.97 -9.43 -12.55
N SER A 91 -13.89 -10.21 -12.00
CA SER A 91 -14.11 -10.42 -10.59
C SER A 91 -12.84 -10.90 -9.90
N LEU A 92 -12.10 -9.98 -9.27
CA LEU A 92 -11.37 -10.34 -8.05
C LEU A 92 -12.38 -10.97 -7.09
N ILE A 93 -11.95 -11.91 -6.25
CA ILE A 93 -12.79 -12.56 -5.23
C ILE A 93 -13.42 -11.52 -4.26
N ALA A 94 -12.92 -10.28 -4.24
CA ALA A 94 -13.59 -9.13 -3.62
C ALA A 94 -15.02 -8.88 -4.15
N TYR A 95 -15.34 -9.28 -5.39
CA TYR A 95 -16.69 -9.27 -5.97
C TYR A 95 -17.52 -10.53 -5.65
N ALA A 96 -16.98 -11.50 -4.91
CA ALA A 96 -17.78 -12.58 -4.35
C ALA A 96 -18.94 -12.04 -3.50
N SER A 97 -18.82 -10.84 -2.90
CA SER A 97 -19.94 -10.16 -2.21
C SER A 97 -21.16 -9.90 -3.09
N ARG A 98 -21.01 -9.81 -4.42
CA ARG A 98 -22.15 -9.68 -5.35
C ARG A 98 -23.02 -10.94 -5.44
N SER A 99 -22.50 -12.10 -4.99
CA SER A 99 -23.17 -13.40 -5.14
C SER A 99 -23.17 -14.25 -3.86
N LEU A 100 -22.33 -13.92 -2.89
CA LEU A 100 -22.19 -14.62 -1.60
C LEU A 100 -22.50 -13.64 -0.45
N PRO A 101 -23.30 -14.06 0.55
CA PRO A 101 -23.76 -13.20 1.65
C PRO A 101 -22.63 -12.98 2.67
N ILE A 102 -21.61 -12.20 2.30
CA ILE A 102 -20.45 -11.88 3.14
C ILE A 102 -20.41 -10.37 3.36
N SER A 103 -20.26 -9.93 4.61
CA SER A 103 -20.19 -8.52 4.96
C SER A 103 -18.94 -7.84 4.40
N GLU A 104 -19.07 -6.59 3.96
CA GLU A 104 -17.98 -5.76 3.41
C GLU A 104 -16.83 -5.62 4.41
N ARG A 105 -17.15 -5.43 5.69
CA ARG A 105 -16.19 -5.41 6.80
C ARG A 105 -15.34 -6.68 6.87
N ARG A 106 -15.94 -7.85 6.61
CA ARG A 106 -15.23 -9.13 6.65
C ARG A 106 -14.28 -9.28 5.46
N ILE A 107 -14.71 -8.83 4.27
CA ILE A 107 -13.86 -8.86 3.07
C ILE A 107 -12.67 -7.93 3.24
N PHE A 108 -12.90 -6.69 3.70
CA PHE A 108 -11.84 -5.72 3.92
C PHE A 108 -10.88 -6.14 5.06
N ALA A 109 -11.40 -6.70 6.16
CA ALA A 109 -10.55 -7.25 7.21
C ALA A 109 -9.71 -8.45 6.72
N THR A 110 -10.31 -9.35 5.93
CA THR A 110 -9.59 -10.50 5.36
C THR A 110 -8.53 -10.03 4.37
N PHE A 111 -8.83 -9.01 3.55
CA PHE A 111 -7.87 -8.35 2.67
C PHE A 111 -6.67 -7.80 3.45
N LEU A 112 -6.92 -7.03 4.52
CA LEU A 112 -5.86 -6.44 5.33
C LEU A 112 -4.96 -7.50 5.98
N VAL A 113 -5.55 -8.57 6.51
CA VAL A 113 -4.82 -9.70 7.10
C VAL A 113 -4.02 -10.46 6.03
N LYS A 114 -4.63 -10.72 4.87
CA LYS A 114 -3.98 -11.37 3.73
C LYS A 114 -2.79 -10.56 3.25
N ASP A 115 -2.95 -9.27 2.99
CA ASP A 115 -1.86 -8.40 2.53
C ASP A 115 -0.75 -8.31 3.58
N THR A 116 -1.11 -8.16 4.85
CA THR A 116 -0.13 -8.18 5.95
C THR A 116 0.73 -9.44 5.89
N ILE A 117 0.13 -10.62 5.88
CA ILE A 117 0.86 -11.89 5.87
C ILE A 117 1.65 -12.06 4.57
N TYR A 118 1.01 -11.80 3.43
CA TYR A 118 1.61 -12.00 2.11
C TYR A 118 2.85 -11.14 1.91
N TYR A 119 2.77 -9.85 2.22
CA TYR A 119 3.88 -8.91 2.01
C TYR A 119 4.93 -8.98 3.11
N ILE A 120 4.60 -9.38 4.35
CA ILE A 120 5.62 -9.73 5.35
C ILE A 120 6.47 -10.91 4.84
N LEU A 121 5.83 -11.96 4.33
CA LEU A 121 6.53 -13.15 3.82
C LEU A 121 7.34 -12.87 2.55
N LEU A 122 6.86 -12.00 1.66
CA LEU A 122 7.55 -11.70 0.40
C LEU A 122 8.60 -10.59 0.50
N TYR A 123 8.48 -9.65 1.44
CA TYR A 123 9.37 -8.48 1.54
C TYR A 123 10.14 -8.41 2.85
N VAL A 124 9.44 -8.40 3.99
CA VAL A 124 10.08 -8.15 5.29
C VAL A 124 10.95 -9.33 5.72
N LEU A 125 10.39 -10.54 5.66
CA LEU A 125 11.08 -11.77 6.03
C LEU A 125 12.33 -12.03 5.16
N PRO A 126 12.28 -11.96 3.82
CA PRO A 126 13.46 -12.22 3.01
C PRO A 126 14.54 -11.16 3.19
N PHE A 127 14.16 -9.91 3.45
CA PHE A 127 15.09 -8.83 3.79
C PHE A 127 15.81 -9.12 5.10
N THR A 128 15.08 -9.50 6.15
CA THR A 128 15.68 -9.80 7.46
C THR A 128 16.50 -11.07 7.44
N VAL A 129 16.14 -12.07 6.61
CA VAL A 129 16.97 -13.26 6.35
C VAL A 129 18.28 -12.86 5.66
N GLY A 130 18.24 -11.94 4.70
CA GLY A 130 19.45 -11.42 4.05
C GLY A 130 20.36 -10.67 5.02
N PHE A 131 19.78 -9.80 5.87
CA PHE A 131 20.50 -9.13 6.94
C PHE A 131 21.09 -10.13 7.95
N ALA A 132 20.32 -11.13 8.38
CA ALA A 132 20.75 -12.18 9.29
C ALA A 132 21.95 -12.96 8.72
N ALA A 133 21.90 -13.33 7.44
CA ALA A 133 23.00 -14.02 6.77
C ALA A 133 24.28 -13.18 6.73
N ALA A 134 24.17 -11.85 6.74
CA ALA A 134 25.31 -10.95 6.72
C ALA A 134 25.92 -10.71 8.11
N THR A 135 25.15 -10.89 9.20
CA THR A 135 25.62 -10.62 10.57
C THR A 135 26.95 -11.29 10.96
N PRO A 136 27.26 -12.55 10.59
CA PRO A 136 28.53 -13.18 10.95
C PRO A 136 29.75 -12.50 10.31
N PHE A 137 29.56 -11.76 9.21
CA PHE A 137 30.63 -11.10 8.47
C PHE A 137 30.89 -9.66 8.93
N ILE A 138 29.92 -9.06 9.64
CA ILE A 138 29.91 -7.62 9.96
C ILE A 138 30.12 -7.37 11.47
N ALA A 139 30.26 -8.42 12.28
CA ALA A 139 30.42 -8.33 13.73
C ALA A 139 29.31 -7.54 14.46
N ILE A 140 28.09 -7.56 13.90
CA ILE A 140 26.88 -7.04 14.54
C ILE A 140 26.28 -8.12 15.43
N ASP A 141 25.78 -7.74 16.61
CA ASP A 141 25.08 -8.67 17.51
C ASP A 141 23.86 -9.31 16.81
N PRO A 142 23.77 -10.66 16.75
CA PRO A 142 22.61 -11.37 16.21
C PRO A 142 21.27 -10.93 16.83
N GLY A 143 21.26 -10.37 18.05
CA GLY A 143 20.06 -9.81 18.68
C GLY A 143 19.36 -8.73 17.84
N TYR A 144 20.12 -7.98 17.03
CA TYR A 144 19.56 -6.96 16.13
C TYR A 144 18.75 -7.56 14.97
N VAL A 145 18.90 -8.84 14.64
CA VAL A 145 18.13 -9.49 13.56
C VAL A 145 16.65 -9.54 13.91
N LEU A 146 16.33 -10.01 15.12
CA LEU A 146 14.95 -10.09 15.59
C LEU A 146 14.36 -8.68 15.77
N LEU A 147 15.14 -7.75 16.32
CA LEU A 147 14.73 -6.37 16.51
C LEU A 147 14.48 -5.66 15.16
N ALA A 148 15.32 -5.90 14.16
CA ALA A 148 15.12 -5.42 12.79
C ALA A 148 13.84 -6.01 12.20
N PHE A 149 13.61 -7.32 12.32
CA PHE A 149 12.38 -7.94 11.81
C PHE A 149 11.11 -7.34 12.41
N VAL A 150 11.06 -7.17 13.73
CA VAL A 150 9.89 -6.59 14.41
C VAL A 150 9.73 -5.11 14.02
N SER A 151 10.79 -4.31 14.09
CA SER A 151 10.71 -2.87 13.79
C SER A 151 10.35 -2.58 12.32
N LEU A 152 10.91 -3.34 11.37
CA LEU A 152 10.56 -3.23 9.95
C LEU A 152 9.10 -3.66 9.70
N THR A 153 8.63 -4.70 10.40
CA THR A 153 7.21 -5.12 10.34
C THR A 153 6.29 -4.02 10.85
N LEU A 154 6.62 -3.38 11.98
CA LEU A 154 5.85 -2.26 12.53
C LEU A 154 5.83 -1.07 11.57
N ALA A 155 6.98 -0.73 10.96
CA ALA A 155 7.06 0.33 9.96
C ALA A 155 6.18 0.04 8.73
N PHE A 156 6.27 -1.18 8.19
CA PHE A 156 5.44 -1.62 7.07
C PHE A 156 3.94 -1.55 7.40
N LEU A 157 3.54 -2.07 8.55
CA LEU A 157 2.15 -2.05 9.00
C LEU A 157 1.60 -0.64 9.24
N LEU A 158 2.44 0.27 9.73
CA LEU A 158 2.06 1.67 9.91
C LEU A 158 1.77 2.34 8.57
N GLY A 159 2.57 2.08 7.54
CA GLY A 159 2.35 2.61 6.19
C GLY A 159 1.07 2.07 5.58
N LEU A 160 0.86 0.77 5.71
CA LEU A 160 -0.34 0.08 5.24
C LEU A 160 -1.61 0.62 5.93
N SER A 161 -1.62 0.70 7.26
CA SER A 161 -2.77 1.20 8.02
C SER A 161 -3.05 2.68 7.73
N ALA A 162 -2.02 3.51 7.61
CA ALA A 162 -2.16 4.93 7.33
C ALA A 162 -2.84 5.16 5.98
N VAL A 163 -2.39 4.46 4.92
CA VAL A 163 -3.03 4.59 3.61
C VAL A 163 -4.46 4.07 3.65
N CYS A 164 -4.73 2.89 4.21
CA CYS A 164 -6.09 2.37 4.35
C CYS A 164 -7.02 3.33 5.10
N PHE A 165 -6.51 4.04 6.10
CA PHE A 165 -7.29 5.03 6.84
C PHE A 165 -7.58 6.29 6.04
N LEU A 166 -6.56 6.89 5.41
CA LEU A 166 -6.74 8.03 4.50
C LEU A 166 -7.72 7.70 3.36
N SER A 167 -7.67 6.47 2.87
CA SER A 167 -8.59 5.92 1.86
C SER A 167 -10.03 5.95 2.32
N THR A 168 -10.26 5.50 3.56
CA THR A 168 -11.58 5.43 4.17
C THR A 168 -12.13 6.84 4.41
N LEU A 169 -11.26 7.77 4.86
CA LEU A 169 -11.61 9.18 5.00
C LEU A 169 -11.97 9.82 3.67
N TYR A 170 -11.18 9.57 2.61
CA TYR A 170 -11.46 10.06 1.27
C TYR A 170 -12.83 9.59 0.77
N ALA A 171 -13.16 8.31 1.00
CA ALA A 171 -14.45 7.73 0.64
C ALA A 171 -15.63 8.40 1.35
N HIS A 172 -15.44 8.86 2.59
CA HIS A 172 -16.49 9.51 3.37
C HIS A 172 -16.60 11.01 3.10
N SER A 173 -15.46 11.72 3.08
CA SER A 173 -15.42 13.17 2.91
C SER A 173 -14.01 13.68 2.63
N VAL A 174 -13.86 14.37 1.49
CA VAL A 174 -12.63 15.08 1.11
C VAL A 174 -12.26 16.15 2.16
N ARG A 175 -13.24 16.75 2.84
CA ARG A 175 -12.98 17.73 3.91
C ARG A 175 -12.33 17.08 5.13
N LEU A 176 -12.82 15.91 5.54
CA LEU A 176 -12.22 15.16 6.65
C LEU A 176 -10.79 14.77 6.33
N LEU A 177 -10.55 14.25 5.12
CA LEU A 177 -9.19 13.95 4.64
C LEU A 177 -8.27 15.18 4.73
N ALA A 178 -8.69 16.32 4.19
CA ALA A 178 -7.90 17.54 4.18
C ALA A 178 -7.55 18.01 5.61
N VAL A 179 -8.52 18.00 6.52
CA VAL A 179 -8.30 18.35 7.93
C VAL A 179 -7.31 17.37 8.57
N THR A 180 -7.47 16.07 8.37
CA THR A 180 -6.56 15.06 8.92
C THR A 180 -5.14 15.24 8.39
N LEU A 181 -4.94 15.50 7.10
CA LEU A 181 -3.63 15.76 6.52
C LEU A 181 -2.98 17.02 7.10
N VAL A 182 -3.74 18.11 7.28
CA VAL A 182 -3.23 19.35 7.89
C VAL A 182 -2.81 19.10 9.34
N VAL A 183 -3.61 18.37 10.11
CA VAL A 183 -3.29 18.02 11.51
C VAL A 183 -2.03 17.16 11.58
N LEU A 184 -1.90 16.15 10.72
CA LEU A 184 -0.70 15.30 10.65
C LEU A 184 0.54 16.10 10.25
N ALA A 185 0.44 16.98 9.26
CA ALA A 185 1.55 17.84 8.83
C ALA A 185 1.97 18.82 9.94
N PHE A 186 1.01 19.42 10.65
CA PHE A 186 1.28 20.31 11.77
C PHE A 186 1.95 19.57 12.93
N ALA A 187 1.46 18.38 13.29
CA ALA A 187 2.06 17.52 14.31
C ALA A 187 3.49 17.11 13.93
N ALA A 188 3.72 16.69 12.68
CA ALA A 188 5.03 16.34 12.17
C ALA A 188 6.01 17.53 12.20
N PHE A 189 5.53 18.75 11.91
CA PHE A 189 6.35 19.95 11.97
C PHE A 189 6.74 20.32 13.41
N HIS A 190 5.80 20.25 14.36
CA HIS A 190 6.05 20.65 15.75
C HIS A 190 6.88 19.65 16.52
N ILE A 191 6.71 18.36 16.25
CA ILE A 191 7.38 17.28 16.98
C ILE A 191 8.64 16.81 16.25
N GLY A 192 8.82 17.24 14.99
CA GLY A 192 9.90 16.80 14.11
C GLY A 192 9.74 15.33 13.71
N ALA A 193 10.77 14.78 13.05
CA ALA A 193 10.85 13.35 12.74
C ALA A 193 10.98 12.44 13.99
N GLY A 194 10.88 13.00 15.20
CA GLY A 194 11.05 12.30 16.47
C GLY A 194 9.93 11.33 16.84
N ILE A 195 8.76 11.39 16.21
CA ILE A 195 7.70 10.37 16.36
C ILE A 195 7.71 9.47 15.13
N PHE A 196 8.69 8.59 15.07
CA PHE A 196 8.56 7.38 14.28
C PHE A 196 8.63 6.19 15.25
N PRO A 197 7.49 5.77 15.83
CA PRO A 197 7.46 4.78 16.91
C PRO A 197 8.19 3.45 16.56
N PRO A 198 8.12 2.93 15.32
CA PRO A 198 8.93 1.78 14.91
C PRO A 198 10.45 2.01 15.04
N HIS A 199 10.92 3.23 14.78
CA HIS A 199 12.31 3.62 14.95
C HIS A 199 12.69 3.77 16.42
N SER A 200 11.85 4.42 17.21
CA SER A 200 12.03 4.53 18.66
C SER A 200 12.13 3.15 19.31
N PHE A 201 11.31 2.19 18.86
CA PHE A 201 11.37 0.79 19.33
C PHE A 201 12.67 0.09 18.92
N PHE A 202 13.23 0.41 17.75
CA PHE A 202 14.51 -0.15 17.31
C PHE A 202 15.70 0.39 18.10
N LEU A 203 15.67 1.67 18.49
CA LEU A 203 16.74 2.29 19.27
C LEU A 203 16.70 1.87 20.75
N ASP A 204 15.51 1.89 21.35
CA ASP A 204 15.28 1.51 22.74
C ASP A 204 14.09 0.55 22.82
N PRO A 205 14.34 -0.78 22.80
CA PRO A 205 13.29 -1.79 22.81
C PRO A 205 12.58 -1.82 24.16
N GLY A 206 11.53 -1.01 24.27
CA GLY A 206 10.66 -0.91 25.45
C GLY A 206 9.18 -1.20 25.15
N PRO A 207 8.36 -1.41 26.20
CA PRO A 207 6.93 -1.61 26.04
C PRO A 207 6.21 -0.35 25.55
N GLU A 208 6.73 0.84 25.88
CA GLU A 208 6.16 2.12 25.48
C GLU A 208 6.21 2.35 23.95
N PRO A 209 7.38 2.34 23.27
CA PRO A 209 7.43 2.56 21.82
C PRO A 209 6.74 1.43 21.03
N LEU A 210 6.73 0.21 21.56
CA LEU A 210 5.94 -0.89 21.00
C LEU A 210 4.43 -0.60 21.11
N GLY A 211 3.96 -0.20 22.29
CA GLY A 211 2.56 0.14 22.52
C GLY A 211 2.08 1.30 21.65
N LEU A 212 2.91 2.34 21.51
CA LEU A 212 2.65 3.46 20.58
C LEU A 212 2.57 2.98 19.13
N SER A 213 3.53 2.17 18.67
CA SER A 213 3.52 1.62 17.31
C SER A 213 2.23 0.85 17.05
N LEU A 214 1.84 -0.05 17.96
CA LEU A 214 0.61 -0.83 17.86
C LEU A 214 -0.63 0.07 17.87
N LEU A 215 -0.67 1.11 18.70
CA LEU A 215 -1.77 2.06 18.75
C LEU A 215 -1.95 2.79 17.40
N PHE A 216 -0.86 3.32 16.83
CA PHE A 216 -0.87 3.98 15.52
C PHE A 216 -1.14 3.05 14.35
N ILE A 217 -1.00 1.73 14.52
CA ILE A 217 -1.37 0.73 13.50
C ILE A 217 -2.83 0.32 13.66
N LEU A 218 -3.20 -0.14 14.86
CA LEU A 218 -4.47 -0.80 15.12
C LEU A 218 -5.66 0.17 15.11
N ILE A 219 -5.51 1.40 15.59
CA ILE A 219 -6.63 2.37 15.58
C ILE A 219 -7.00 2.74 14.13
N PRO A 220 -6.08 3.20 13.26
CA PRO A 220 -6.42 3.50 11.88
C PRO A 220 -6.93 2.27 11.11
N ALA A 221 -6.34 1.09 11.33
CA ALA A 221 -6.82 -0.16 10.74
C ALA A 221 -8.25 -0.51 11.16
N ALA A 222 -8.56 -0.42 12.46
CA ALA A 222 -9.90 -0.70 12.99
C ALA A 222 -10.93 0.29 12.45
N ILE A 223 -10.61 1.59 12.41
CA ILE A 223 -11.49 2.61 11.83
C ILE A 223 -11.73 2.31 10.34
N SER A 224 -10.69 1.95 9.59
CA SER A 224 -10.82 1.60 8.17
C SER A 224 -11.75 0.41 7.95
N VAL A 225 -11.66 -0.63 8.79
CA VAL A 225 -12.54 -1.80 8.73
C VAL A 225 -13.98 -1.46 9.13
N LEU A 226 -14.18 -0.66 10.18
CA LEU A 226 -15.52 -0.33 10.70
C LEU A 226 -16.30 0.59 9.77
N PHE A 227 -15.61 1.56 9.17
CA PHE A 227 -16.19 2.56 8.29
C PHE A 227 -15.90 2.26 6.82
N VAL A 228 -15.67 1.00 6.44
CA VAL A 228 -15.58 0.67 5.00
C VAL A 228 -16.95 0.93 4.36
N THR A 229 -16.97 1.76 3.32
CA THR A 229 -18.15 2.00 2.48
C THR A 229 -17.84 1.57 1.05
N VAL A 230 -18.61 0.62 0.52
CA VAL A 230 -18.60 0.29 -0.90
C VAL A 230 -19.65 1.16 -1.58
N ASP A 231 -19.22 2.28 -2.17
CA ASP A 231 -20.07 3.02 -3.09
C ASP A 231 -20.25 2.19 -4.37
N TYR A 232 -21.43 1.59 -4.53
CA TYR A 232 -21.84 1.06 -5.80
C TYR A 232 -22.15 2.26 -6.71
N PRO A 233 -21.54 2.38 -7.90
CA PRO A 233 -21.82 3.48 -8.80
C PRO A 233 -23.24 3.37 -9.38
N ASP A 234 -24.23 3.76 -8.59
CA ASP A 234 -25.63 3.88 -9.01
C ASP A 234 -25.87 5.19 -9.79
N GLN A 235 -24.91 6.10 -9.77
CA GLN A 235 -25.02 7.37 -10.48
C GLN A 235 -24.61 7.21 -11.94
N VAL A 236 -25.61 7.03 -12.81
CA VAL A 236 -25.49 7.34 -14.23
C VAL A 236 -25.14 8.82 -14.38
N LYS A 237 -23.84 9.14 -14.51
CA LYS A 237 -23.37 10.51 -14.74
C LYS A 237 -23.84 10.96 -16.11
N ARG A 238 -24.87 11.82 -16.14
CA ARG A 238 -25.36 12.44 -17.37
C ARG A 238 -24.45 13.62 -17.73
N PHE A 239 -23.65 13.45 -18.76
CA PHE A 239 -22.88 14.54 -19.35
C PHE A 239 -23.70 15.22 -20.45
N LYS A 240 -23.59 16.55 -20.56
CA LYS A 240 -24.17 17.28 -21.69
C LYS A 240 -23.51 16.80 -22.99
N ASN A 241 -24.28 16.68 -24.07
CA ASN A 241 -23.71 16.39 -25.38
C ASN A 241 -22.85 17.59 -25.81
N SER A 242 -21.53 17.36 -25.85
CA SER A 242 -20.53 18.37 -26.22
C SER A 242 -19.61 17.87 -27.32
N PHE A 243 -19.94 16.72 -27.93
CA PHE A 243 -19.14 16.09 -28.98
C PHE A 243 -19.05 16.98 -30.21
N ASP A 244 -20.21 17.41 -30.72
CA ASP A 244 -20.30 18.24 -31.94
C ASP A 244 -19.58 19.58 -31.75
N SER A 245 -19.77 20.22 -30.59
CA SER A 245 -19.08 21.48 -30.26
C SER A 245 -17.56 21.36 -30.13
N LEU A 246 -17.06 20.18 -29.72
CA LEU A 246 -15.62 19.93 -29.64
C LEU A 246 -15.05 19.61 -31.02
N ALA A 247 -15.77 18.81 -31.81
CA ALA A 247 -15.40 18.49 -33.18
C ALA A 247 -15.28 19.76 -34.03
N GLU A 248 -16.26 20.67 -33.96
CA GLU A 248 -16.20 21.96 -34.67
C GLU A 248 -14.97 22.80 -34.29
N ARG A 249 -14.61 22.84 -33.00
CA ARG A 249 -13.43 23.58 -32.52
C ARG A 249 -12.10 22.94 -32.93
N LEU A 250 -12.09 21.63 -33.13
CA LEU A 250 -10.92 20.83 -33.51
C LEU A 250 -10.84 20.58 -35.02
N SER A 251 -11.77 21.16 -35.79
CA SER A 251 -11.82 21.07 -37.25
C SER A 251 -10.53 21.38 -38.01
N PRO A 252 -9.67 22.34 -37.59
CA PRO A 252 -8.43 22.57 -38.32
C PRO A 252 -7.39 21.44 -38.22
N LEU A 253 -7.62 20.42 -37.38
CA LEU A 253 -6.67 19.32 -37.13
C LEU A 253 -6.94 18.06 -38.00
N GLY A 254 -7.95 18.10 -38.88
CA GLY A 254 -8.22 17.05 -39.88
C GLY A 254 -8.71 15.70 -39.33
N SER A 255 -8.70 15.48 -38.01
CA SER A 255 -9.17 14.28 -37.30
C SER A 255 -10.09 14.63 -36.11
N GLU A 256 -10.85 15.70 -36.30
CA GLU A 256 -11.68 16.38 -35.31
C GLU A 256 -12.59 15.46 -34.48
N HIS A 257 -13.21 14.45 -35.10
CA HIS A 257 -14.13 13.53 -34.45
C HIS A 257 -13.43 12.52 -33.52
N PHE A 258 -12.24 12.05 -33.92
CA PHE A 258 -11.45 11.12 -33.10
C PHE A 258 -10.80 11.86 -31.93
N ILE A 259 -10.25 13.05 -32.16
CA ILE A 259 -9.68 13.89 -31.11
C ILE A 259 -10.77 14.35 -30.13
N ALA A 260 -11.95 14.75 -30.62
CA ALA A 260 -13.07 15.13 -29.77
C ALA A 260 -13.54 13.97 -28.89
N LYS A 261 -13.58 12.74 -29.45
CA LYS A 261 -13.90 11.53 -28.70
C LYS A 261 -12.88 11.28 -27.60
N ASP A 262 -11.59 11.22 -27.93
CA ASP A 262 -10.53 10.90 -26.97
C ASP A 262 -10.42 11.99 -25.88
N ALA A 263 -10.58 13.26 -26.25
CA ALA A 263 -10.62 14.37 -25.30
C ALA A 263 -11.83 14.28 -24.36
N LEU A 264 -13.01 13.93 -24.88
CA LEU A 264 -14.21 13.74 -24.06
C LEU A 264 -14.09 12.54 -23.14
N ASP A 265 -13.56 11.44 -23.63
CA ASP A 265 -13.30 10.24 -22.83
C ASP A 265 -12.30 10.53 -21.71
N LEU A 266 -11.26 11.33 -21.99
CA LEU A 266 -10.29 11.77 -21.01
C LEU A 266 -10.90 12.74 -19.99
N LEU A 267 -11.67 13.75 -20.41
CA LEU A 267 -12.33 14.72 -19.51
C LEU A 267 -13.43 14.10 -18.63
N ARG A 268 -14.15 13.11 -19.18
CA ARG A 268 -15.23 12.40 -18.48
C ARG A 268 -14.71 11.28 -17.59
N SER A 269 -13.51 10.78 -17.86
CA SER A 269 -12.78 9.89 -16.96
C SER A 269 -12.60 10.54 -15.59
N GLU A 270 -12.74 9.75 -14.52
CA GLU A 270 -12.51 10.25 -13.16
C GLU A 270 -11.03 10.54 -12.86
N GLY A 271 -10.12 10.20 -13.79
CA GLY A 271 -8.68 10.50 -13.71
C GLY A 271 -8.21 11.42 -14.83
N GLY A 272 -9.14 12.11 -15.49
CA GLY A 272 -8.89 13.09 -16.53
C GLY A 272 -8.26 14.37 -16.02
N ALA A 273 -7.61 15.11 -16.92
CA ALA A 273 -7.01 16.40 -16.63
C ALA A 273 -7.99 17.34 -15.90
N GLY A 274 -7.65 17.72 -14.68
CA GLY A 274 -8.38 18.71 -13.88
C GLY A 274 -9.38 18.19 -12.85
N LYS A 275 -9.39 16.90 -12.52
CA LYS A 275 -10.18 16.34 -11.41
C LYS A 275 -9.31 15.82 -10.25
N VAL A 276 -8.39 16.67 -9.79
CA VAL A 276 -7.65 16.51 -8.53
C VAL A 276 -8.08 17.63 -7.58
#